data_AF-A0A662S272-F1
#
_entry.id   AF-A0A662S272-F1
#
_cell.length_a   1.000
_cell.length_b   1.000
_cell.length_c   1.000
_cell.angle_alpha   90.00
_cell.angle_beta   90.00
_cell.angle_gamma   90.00
#
_symmetry.space_group_name_H-M   'P 1'
#
loop_
_entity.id
_entity.type
_entity.pdbx_description
1 polymer ?
#
loop_
_entity_poly.entity_id
_entity_poly.type
_entity_poly.pdbx_seq_one_letter_code
_entity_poly.pdbx_strand_id
1 'polypeptide(L)'
;MRIVITRREAPPRWFEISIRFVSILIALLVMAVAFWAYGVNPLVAYKKLLWDSFTTKHGFSETVVTMIPLLLSGIGLSIAFKAQFWNIGAEGQLLLGAIAATGVALRFPDTPAYLMIPLMFFVGFLAGAAWGLIPAFLRARLQVNEVISTLMMNYIADRLLLYLVSGPWSVAEVIGQVAYAGFYQTNLLPEHLWLPVLGGTRIHWPTLLIAFVSLIGAYLIMTKT
;
A
#
# COMPACT_ATOMS: atom_id res chain seq x y z
N MET A 1 -0.38 61.35 10.71
CA MET A 1 0.05 59.95 10.88
C MET A 1 -0.01 59.26 9.52
N ARG A 2 1.11 58.72 9.03
CA ARG A 2 1.21 58.08 7.70
C ARG A 2 1.09 56.57 7.92
N ILE A 3 -0.07 55.99 7.62
CA ILE A 3 -0.29 54.54 7.74
C ILE A 3 0.53 53.87 6.64
N VAL A 4 1.54 53.08 7.03
CA VAL A 4 2.35 52.29 6.10
C VAL A 4 1.80 50.87 6.11
N ILE A 5 1.19 50.47 5.00
CA ILE A 5 0.68 49.11 4.80
C ILE A 5 1.85 48.24 4.37
N THR A 6 2.34 47.37 5.25
CA THR A 6 3.36 46.37 4.93
C THR A 6 2.72 45.01 4.67
N ARG A 7 3.30 44.21 3.77
CA ARG A 7 2.87 42.83 3.52
C ARG A 7 3.06 42.01 4.79
N ARG A 8 2.02 41.29 5.23
CA ARG A 8 2.08 40.41 6.40
C ARG A 8 2.90 39.15 6.06
N GLU A 9 3.98 38.91 6.78
CA GLU A 9 4.90 37.78 6.50
C GLU A 9 4.35 36.42 6.94
N ALA A 10 3.56 36.37 8.03
CA ALA A 10 2.89 35.16 8.47
C ALA A 10 1.51 35.46 9.10
N PRO A 11 0.50 34.60 8.86
CA PRO A 11 -0.74 34.65 9.61
C PRO A 11 -0.48 34.39 11.11
N PRO A 12 -1.38 34.83 11.99
CA PRO A 12 -1.24 34.54 13.41
C PRO A 12 -1.48 33.05 13.66
N ARG A 13 -0.77 32.42 14.60
CA ARG A 13 -0.83 30.96 14.87
C ARG A 13 -2.26 30.42 15.05
N TRP A 14 -3.15 31.20 15.66
CA TRP A 14 -4.55 30.79 15.82
C TRP A 14 -5.26 30.61 14.47
N PHE A 15 -4.94 31.45 13.48
CA PHE A 15 -5.52 31.37 12.15
C PHE A 15 -5.01 30.13 11.40
N GLU A 16 -3.73 29.78 11.53
CA GLU A 16 -3.18 28.55 10.97
C GLU A 16 -3.83 27.29 11.56
N ILE A 17 -4.02 27.27 12.88
CA ILE A 17 -4.69 26.15 13.57
C ILE A 17 -6.15 26.08 13.12
N SER A 18 -6.86 27.21 13.09
CA SER A 18 -8.25 27.28 12.63
C SER A 18 -8.41 26.78 11.20
N ILE A 19 -7.50 27.14 10.28
CA ILE A 19 -7.54 26.63 8.89
C ILE A 19 -7.52 25.10 8.89
N ARG A 20 -6.63 24.46 9.65
CA ARG A 20 -6.53 22.99 9.68
C ARG A 20 -7.81 22.34 10.18
N PHE A 21 -8.38 22.86 11.28
CA PHE A 21 -9.64 22.34 11.82
C PHE A 21 -10.82 22.55 10.88
N VAL A 22 -10.92 23.74 10.29
CA VAL A 22 -11.98 24.06 9.32
C VAL A 22 -11.85 23.19 8.08
N SER A 23 -10.64 22.95 7.56
CA SER A 23 -10.42 22.04 6.44
C SER A 23 -10.86 20.60 6.74
N ILE A 24 -10.55 20.08 7.93
CA ILE A 24 -11.01 18.75 8.37
C ILE A 24 -12.54 18.73 8.47
N LEU A 25 -13.13 19.75 9.08
CA LEU A 25 -14.58 19.85 9.22
C LEU A 25 -15.28 19.91 7.87
N ILE A 26 -14.78 20.70 6.93
CA ILE A 26 -15.31 20.78 5.57
C ILE A 26 -15.19 19.43 4.86
N ALA A 27 -14.05 18.74 4.97
CA ALA A 27 -13.89 17.42 4.39
C ALA A 27 -14.91 16.40 4.95
N LEU A 28 -15.13 16.40 6.27
CA LEU A 28 -16.16 15.59 6.92
C LEU A 28 -17.59 16.02 6.52
N LEU A 29 -17.84 17.30 6.27
CA LEU A 29 -19.16 17.72 5.79
C LEU A 29 -19.40 17.26 4.35
N VAL A 30 -18.41 17.41 3.46
CA VAL A 30 -18.49 16.95 2.07
C VAL A 30 -18.71 15.45 2.01
N MET A 31 -17.96 14.66 2.79
CA MET A 31 -18.15 13.21 2.83
C MET A 31 -19.49 12.82 3.46
N ALA A 32 -20.01 13.60 4.42
CA ALA A 32 -21.33 13.35 5.02
C ALA A 32 -22.45 13.57 3.99
N VAL A 33 -22.35 14.63 3.19
CA VAL A 33 -23.27 14.89 2.09
C VAL A 33 -23.22 13.75 1.07
N ALA A 34 -22.03 13.24 0.73
CA ALA A 34 -21.90 12.09 -0.15
C ALA A 34 -22.59 10.84 0.43
N PHE A 35 -22.32 10.48 1.70
CA PHE A 35 -23.00 9.35 2.35
C PHE A 35 -24.52 9.51 2.33
N TRP A 36 -25.01 10.70 2.69
CA TRP A 36 -26.44 10.99 2.68
C TRP A 36 -27.05 10.88 1.28
N ALA A 37 -26.36 11.35 0.23
CA ALA A 37 -26.78 11.22 -1.16
C ALA A 37 -26.90 9.77 -1.64
N TYR A 38 -26.06 8.86 -1.11
CA TYR A 38 -26.16 7.42 -1.33
C TYR A 38 -27.16 6.72 -0.40
N GLY A 39 -27.95 7.47 0.39
CA GLY A 39 -28.93 6.92 1.33
C GLY A 39 -28.32 6.32 2.61
N VAL A 40 -27.04 6.59 2.89
CA VAL A 40 -26.33 6.10 4.07
C VAL A 40 -26.32 7.18 5.15
N ASN A 41 -26.69 6.82 6.38
CA ASN A 41 -26.60 7.76 7.52
C ASN A 41 -25.11 8.12 7.78
N PRO A 42 -24.71 9.41 7.68
CA PRO A 42 -23.32 9.82 7.81
C PRO A 42 -22.71 9.50 9.18
N LEU A 43 -23.48 9.63 10.26
CA LEU A 43 -22.98 9.34 11.61
C LEU A 43 -22.67 7.85 11.77
N VAL A 44 -23.50 6.98 11.18
CA VAL A 44 -23.25 5.54 11.16
C VAL A 44 -22.03 5.23 10.30
N ALA A 45 -21.89 5.86 9.13
CA ALA A 45 -20.72 5.68 8.27
C ALA A 45 -19.42 6.10 8.97
N TYR A 46 -19.40 7.25 9.67
CA TYR A 46 -18.24 7.67 10.45
C TYR A 46 -17.94 6.78 11.62
N LYS A 47 -18.96 6.30 12.34
CA LYS A 47 -18.77 5.30 13.40
C LYS A 47 -18.13 4.04 12.82
N LYS A 48 -18.61 3.53 11.68
CA LYS A 48 -18.02 2.36 11.03
C LYS A 48 -16.55 2.60 10.64
N LEU A 49 -16.26 3.75 10.05
CA LEU A 49 -14.92 4.07 9.55
C LEU A 49 -13.90 4.27 10.68
N LEU A 50 -14.28 4.98 11.74
CA LEU A 50 -13.37 5.35 12.82
C LEU A 50 -13.38 4.38 14.00
N TRP A 51 -14.53 3.79 14.33
CA TRP A 51 -14.70 3.01 15.56
C TRP A 51 -14.71 1.50 15.32
N ASP A 52 -15.43 1.04 14.29
CA ASP A 52 -15.56 -0.39 14.02
C ASP A 52 -14.22 -0.99 13.55
N SER A 53 -13.35 -0.17 12.95
CA SER A 53 -11.96 -0.51 12.59
C SER A 53 -11.10 -0.96 13.77
N PHE A 54 -11.39 -0.50 15.00
CA PHE A 54 -10.64 -0.91 16.21
C PHE A 54 -11.43 -1.84 17.13
N THR A 55 -12.75 -1.77 17.10
CA THR A 55 -13.61 -2.47 18.07
C THR A 55 -14.15 -3.80 17.58
N THR A 56 -14.30 -3.98 16.27
CA THR A 56 -14.79 -5.24 15.70
C THR A 56 -13.65 -6.17 15.35
N LYS A 57 -13.84 -7.49 15.51
CA LYS A 57 -12.84 -8.49 15.13
C LYS A 57 -12.44 -8.38 13.65
N HIS A 58 -13.41 -8.10 12.77
CA HIS A 58 -13.17 -7.92 11.34
C HIS A 58 -12.41 -6.62 11.05
N GLY A 59 -12.88 -5.48 11.58
CA GLY A 59 -12.23 -4.18 11.36
C GLY A 59 -10.80 -4.16 11.89
N PHE A 60 -10.56 -4.73 13.07
CA PHE A 60 -9.21 -4.84 13.62
C PHE A 60 -8.32 -5.72 12.74
N SER A 61 -8.86 -6.85 12.27
CA SER A 61 -8.15 -7.73 11.34
C SER A 61 -7.76 -7.02 10.05
N GLU A 62 -8.66 -6.26 9.42
CA GLU A 62 -8.37 -5.50 8.20
C GLU A 62 -7.32 -4.40 8.45
N THR A 63 -7.41 -3.73 9.60
CA THR A 63 -6.43 -2.73 10.03
C THR A 63 -5.03 -3.34 10.11
N VAL A 64 -4.89 -4.51 10.75
CA VAL A 64 -3.61 -5.21 10.85
C VAL A 64 -3.12 -5.70 9.49
N VAL A 65 -4.01 -6.27 8.65
CA VAL A 65 -3.64 -6.73 7.30
C VAL A 65 -3.11 -5.59 6.44
N THR A 66 -3.75 -4.41 6.51
CA THR A 66 -3.31 -3.20 5.80
C THR A 66 -2.01 -2.64 6.37
N MET A 67 -1.83 -2.71 7.69
CA MET A 67 -0.62 -2.24 8.38
C MET A 67 0.64 -2.99 7.94
N ILE A 68 0.56 -4.31 7.71
CA ILE A 68 1.73 -5.16 7.40
C ILE A 68 2.55 -4.64 6.19
N PRO A 69 1.99 -4.46 4.99
CA PRO A 69 2.75 -3.96 3.83
C PRO A 69 3.21 -2.50 4.00
N LEU A 70 2.44 -1.67 4.72
CA LEU A 70 2.83 -0.30 5.04
C LEU A 70 4.03 -0.26 6.00
N LEU A 71 4.05 -1.13 7.00
CA LEU A 71 5.14 -1.27 7.95
C LEU A 71 6.42 -1.73 7.23
N LEU A 72 6.33 -2.78 6.40
CA LEU A 72 7.46 -3.27 5.60
C LEU A 72 8.01 -2.19 4.65
N SER A 73 7.12 -1.49 3.94
CA SER A 73 7.50 -0.37 3.06
C SER A 73 8.17 0.76 3.84
N GLY A 74 7.60 1.14 5.00
CA GLY A 74 8.15 2.18 5.86
C GLY A 74 9.53 1.84 6.41
N ILE A 75 9.78 0.58 6.77
CA ILE A 75 11.09 0.09 7.20
C ILE A 75 12.11 0.17 6.06
N GLY A 76 11.75 -0.27 4.85
CA GLY A 76 12.66 -0.16 3.69
C GLY A 76 12.98 1.30 3.34
N LEU A 77 11.96 2.16 3.37
CA LEU A 77 12.12 3.60 3.11
C LEU A 77 12.97 4.31 4.16
N SER A 78 12.84 3.97 5.46
CA SER A 78 13.65 4.60 6.50
C SER A 78 15.14 4.33 6.31
N ILE A 79 15.51 3.14 5.84
CA ILE A 79 16.89 2.78 5.47
C ILE A 79 17.34 3.59 4.25
N ALA A 80 16.51 3.69 3.20
CA ALA A 80 16.83 4.48 2.00
C ALA A 80 17.03 5.98 2.32
N PHE A 81 16.18 6.54 3.19
CA PHE A 81 16.31 7.92 3.63
C PHE A 81 17.57 8.15 4.47
N LYS A 82 17.98 7.18 5.29
CA LYS A 82 19.27 7.24 6.00
C LYS A 82 20.45 7.34 5.02
N ALA A 83 20.34 6.68 3.86
CA ALA A 83 21.30 6.79 2.76
C ALA A 83 21.14 8.03 1.86
N GLN A 84 20.35 9.04 2.27
CA GLN A 84 20.05 10.26 1.49
C GLN A 84 19.47 9.93 0.10
N PHE A 85 18.72 8.83 -0.01
CA PHE A 85 17.98 8.47 -1.21
C PHE A 85 16.48 8.65 -0.97
N TRP A 86 15.94 9.74 -1.52
CA TRP A 86 14.52 10.12 -1.41
C TRP A 86 13.64 9.25 -2.31
N ASN A 87 13.48 7.98 -1.94
CA ASN A 87 12.60 7.04 -2.61
C ASN A 87 11.13 7.33 -2.27
N ILE A 88 10.32 7.65 -3.28
CA ILE A 88 8.84 7.65 -3.17
C ILE A 88 8.19 6.54 -4.00
N GLY A 89 9.00 5.60 -4.49
CA GLY A 89 8.64 4.50 -5.38
C GLY A 89 8.34 3.16 -4.68
N ALA A 90 8.12 3.16 -3.37
CA ALA A 90 7.88 1.92 -2.61
C ALA A 90 6.61 1.19 -3.05
N GLU A 91 5.58 1.95 -3.45
CA GLU A 91 4.34 1.39 -4.01
C GLU A 91 4.62 0.55 -5.25
N GLY A 92 5.40 1.05 -6.20
CA GLY A 92 5.78 0.31 -7.40
C GLY A 92 6.59 -0.94 -7.10
N GLN A 93 7.52 -0.88 -6.12
CA GLN A 93 8.27 -2.06 -5.68
C GLN A 93 7.34 -3.13 -5.08
N LEU A 94 6.38 -2.71 -4.26
CA LEU A 94 5.37 -3.60 -3.69
C LEU A 94 4.50 -4.23 -4.79
N LEU A 95 4.03 -3.43 -5.76
CA LEU A 95 3.24 -3.91 -6.90
C LEU A 95 4.01 -4.93 -7.74
N LEU A 96 5.28 -4.67 -8.07
CA LEU A 96 6.09 -5.62 -8.84
C LEU A 96 6.37 -6.90 -8.06
N GLY A 97 6.60 -6.78 -6.75
CA GLY A 97 6.71 -7.95 -5.87
C GLY A 97 5.43 -8.79 -5.88
N ALA A 98 4.27 -8.14 -5.77
CA ALA A 98 2.97 -8.79 -5.82
C ALA A 98 2.70 -9.44 -7.19
N ILE A 99 3.03 -8.77 -8.29
CA ILE A 99 2.97 -9.31 -9.66
C ILE A 99 3.81 -10.57 -9.75
N ALA A 100 5.10 -10.52 -9.38
CA ALA A 100 5.98 -11.68 -9.50
C ALA A 100 5.52 -12.87 -8.64
N ALA A 101 5.13 -12.61 -7.38
CA ALA A 101 4.60 -13.63 -6.48
C ALA A 101 3.31 -14.27 -7.02
N THR A 102 2.39 -13.45 -7.52
CA THR A 102 1.13 -13.94 -8.11
C THR A 102 1.36 -14.70 -9.40
N GLY A 103 2.26 -14.21 -10.26
CA GLY A 103 2.58 -14.83 -11.54
C GLY A 103 3.13 -16.24 -11.41
N VAL A 104 4.02 -16.51 -10.44
CA VAL A 104 4.52 -17.88 -10.22
C VAL A 104 3.43 -18.80 -9.67
N ALA A 105 2.57 -18.29 -8.78
CA ALA A 105 1.48 -19.06 -8.19
C ALA A 105 0.38 -19.39 -9.22
N LEU A 106 0.05 -18.44 -10.11
CA LEU A 106 -0.87 -18.67 -11.22
C LEU A 106 -0.30 -19.64 -12.26
N ARG A 107 1.03 -19.65 -12.46
CA ARG A 107 1.67 -20.52 -13.45
C ARG A 107 1.78 -21.96 -12.99
N PHE A 108 2.00 -22.19 -11.70
CA PHE A 108 2.19 -23.53 -11.12
C PHE A 108 1.26 -23.77 -9.92
N PRO A 109 -0.07 -23.75 -10.12
CA PRO A 109 -1.07 -23.76 -9.04
C PRO A 109 -1.06 -25.05 -8.21
N ASP A 110 -0.61 -26.17 -8.77
CA ASP A 110 -0.60 -27.48 -8.09
C ASP A 110 0.66 -27.70 -7.23
N THR A 111 1.54 -26.71 -7.14
CA THR A 111 2.79 -26.83 -6.37
C THR A 111 2.49 -26.86 -4.88
N PRO A 112 3.09 -27.79 -4.10
CA PRO A 112 2.87 -27.84 -2.66
C PRO A 112 3.17 -26.50 -1.95
N ALA A 113 2.29 -26.14 -1.01
CA ALA A 113 2.33 -24.86 -0.29
C ALA A 113 3.68 -24.55 0.38
N TYR A 114 4.32 -25.58 0.97
CA TYR A 114 5.60 -25.45 1.66
C TYR A 114 6.74 -25.02 0.72
N LEU A 115 6.61 -25.24 -0.59
CA LEU A 115 7.58 -24.82 -1.59
C LEU A 115 7.13 -23.52 -2.27
N MET A 116 5.85 -23.43 -2.64
CA MET A 116 5.33 -22.28 -3.37
C MET A 116 5.33 -21.00 -2.53
N ILE A 117 4.92 -21.06 -1.25
CA ILE A 117 4.86 -19.85 -0.41
C ILE A 117 6.25 -19.20 -0.24
N PRO A 118 7.31 -19.93 0.17
CA PRO A 118 8.67 -19.36 0.20
C PRO A 118 9.15 -18.85 -1.16
N LEU A 119 8.83 -19.58 -2.24
CA LEU A 119 9.18 -19.15 -3.60
C LEU A 119 8.51 -17.82 -3.95
N MET A 120 7.22 -17.65 -3.65
CA MET A 120 6.46 -16.41 -3.86
C MET A 120 7.11 -15.22 -3.14
N PHE A 121 7.48 -15.38 -1.86
CA PHE A 121 8.20 -14.34 -1.11
C PHE A 121 9.56 -14.03 -1.73
N PHE A 122 10.30 -15.06 -2.15
CA PHE A 122 11.63 -14.90 -2.72
C PHE A 122 11.58 -14.18 -4.07
N VAL A 123 10.74 -14.62 -5.01
CA VAL A 123 10.60 -13.94 -6.30
C VAL A 123 10.01 -12.54 -6.17
N GLY A 124 9.08 -12.35 -5.22
CA GLY A 124 8.52 -11.04 -4.91
C GLY A 124 9.57 -10.07 -4.38
N PHE A 125 10.43 -10.53 -3.45
CA PHE A 125 11.57 -9.77 -2.95
C PHE A 125 12.53 -9.39 -4.07
N LEU A 126 12.90 -10.35 -4.93
CA LEU A 126 13.81 -10.09 -6.06
C LEU A 126 13.20 -9.11 -7.07
N ALA A 127 11.91 -9.24 -7.39
CA ALA A 127 11.23 -8.34 -8.31
C ALA A 127 11.14 -6.91 -7.76
N GLY A 128 10.76 -6.75 -6.49
CA GLY A 128 10.73 -5.45 -5.83
C GLY A 128 12.12 -4.80 -5.75
N ALA A 129 13.15 -5.60 -5.40
CA ALA A 129 14.54 -5.15 -5.35
C ALA A 129 15.03 -4.73 -6.74
N ALA A 130 14.80 -5.55 -7.77
CA ALA A 130 15.13 -5.24 -9.16
C ALA A 130 14.42 -3.96 -9.64
N TRP A 131 13.17 -3.75 -9.26
CA TRP A 131 12.41 -2.55 -9.60
C TRP A 131 13.01 -1.30 -8.96
N GLY A 132 13.43 -1.39 -7.69
CA GLY A 132 14.09 -0.30 -6.97
C GLY A 132 15.51 0.01 -7.48
N LEU A 133 16.20 -0.99 -8.03
CA LEU A 133 17.54 -0.80 -8.62
C LEU A 133 17.51 0.09 -9.86
N ILE A 134 16.41 0.12 -10.61
CA ILE A 134 16.29 0.95 -11.82
C ILE A 134 16.47 2.46 -11.49
N PRO A 135 15.64 3.11 -10.65
CA PRO A 135 15.84 4.51 -10.30
C PRO A 135 17.14 4.75 -9.53
N ALA A 136 17.60 3.78 -8.72
CA ALA A 136 18.89 3.86 -8.06
C ALA A 136 20.06 3.95 -9.06
N PHE A 137 20.03 3.14 -10.11
CA PHE A 137 21.01 3.15 -11.20
C PHE A 137 20.94 4.46 -12.00
N LEU A 138 19.73 4.92 -12.35
CA LEU A 138 19.53 6.18 -13.07
C LEU A 138 20.09 7.36 -12.28
N ARG A 139 19.89 7.40 -10.96
CA ARG A 139 20.52 8.41 -10.09
C ARG A 139 22.04 8.27 -10.09
N ALA A 140 22.56 7.07 -9.83
CA ALA A 140 23.99 6.84 -9.62
C ALA A 140 24.85 7.07 -10.89
N ARG A 141 24.30 6.79 -12.08
CA ARG A 141 25.04 6.86 -13.34
C ARG A 141 24.66 8.05 -14.22
N LEU A 142 23.40 8.45 -14.19
CA LEU A 142 22.86 9.46 -15.10
C LEU A 142 22.43 10.75 -14.37
N GLN A 143 22.61 10.83 -13.05
CA GLN A 143 22.23 11.99 -12.22
C GLN A 143 20.75 12.41 -12.39
N VAL A 144 19.90 11.44 -12.72
CA VAL A 144 18.45 11.66 -12.81
C VAL A 144 17.90 11.90 -11.42
N ASN A 145 16.96 12.84 -11.31
CA ASN A 145 16.25 13.11 -10.06
C ASN A 145 15.53 11.84 -9.56
N GLU A 146 15.93 11.36 -8.37
CA GLU A 146 15.41 10.14 -7.77
C GLU A 146 13.92 10.23 -7.40
N VAL A 147 13.43 11.42 -7.03
CA VAL A 147 12.01 11.61 -6.67
C VAL A 147 11.14 11.42 -7.90
N ILE A 148 11.50 12.06 -9.02
CA ILE A 148 10.75 11.94 -10.27
C ILE A 148 10.82 10.52 -10.80
N SER A 149 12.03 9.93 -10.88
CA SER A 149 12.19 8.59 -11.44
C SER A 149 11.47 7.53 -10.60
N THR A 150 11.55 7.57 -9.27
CA THR A 150 10.82 6.62 -8.41
C THR A 150 9.30 6.79 -8.50
N LEU A 151 8.79 8.02 -8.62
CA LEU A 151 7.36 8.26 -8.85
C LEU A 151 6.89 7.72 -10.20
N MET A 152 7.65 7.97 -11.27
CA MET A 152 7.32 7.46 -12.60
C MET A 152 7.27 5.93 -12.62
N MET A 153 8.17 5.28 -11.88
CA MET A 153 8.19 3.83 -11.74
C MET A 153 6.96 3.27 -11.01
N ASN A 154 6.29 4.03 -10.13
CA ASN A 154 5.00 3.63 -9.57
C ASN A 154 3.92 3.59 -10.64
N TYR A 155 3.83 4.62 -11.48
CA TYR A 155 2.84 4.65 -12.55
C TYR A 155 3.04 3.52 -13.56
N ILE A 156 4.29 3.21 -13.91
CA ILE A 156 4.59 2.08 -14.80
C ILE A 156 4.16 0.76 -14.15
N ALA A 157 4.44 0.57 -12.86
CA ALA A 157 4.02 -0.61 -12.11
C ALA A 157 2.50 -0.78 -12.06
N ASP A 158 1.77 0.31 -11.77
CA ASP A 158 0.30 0.34 -11.78
C ASP A 158 -0.27 -0.02 -13.15
N ARG A 159 0.27 0.58 -14.23
CA ARG A 159 -0.17 0.27 -15.59
C ARG A 159 0.15 -1.15 -16.01
N LEU A 160 1.29 -1.69 -15.57
CA LEU A 160 1.65 -3.08 -15.81
C LEU A 160 0.68 -4.02 -15.07
N LEU A 161 0.39 -3.76 -13.80
CA LEU A 161 -0.60 -4.53 -13.04
C LEU A 161 -1.95 -4.51 -13.76
N LEU A 162 -2.44 -3.31 -14.11
CA LEU A 162 -3.71 -3.12 -14.80
C LEU A 162 -3.74 -3.87 -16.13
N TYR A 163 -2.68 -3.81 -16.93
CA TYR A 163 -2.56 -4.59 -18.17
C TYR A 163 -2.69 -6.10 -17.91
N LEU A 164 -2.02 -6.61 -16.88
CA LEU A 164 -2.06 -8.04 -16.56
C LEU A 164 -3.47 -8.47 -16.15
N VAL A 165 -4.11 -7.75 -15.23
CA VAL A 165 -5.44 -8.13 -14.71
C VAL A 165 -6.60 -7.82 -15.67
N SER A 166 -6.39 -6.92 -16.64
CA SER A 166 -7.37 -6.64 -17.71
C SER A 166 -7.17 -7.48 -18.95
N GLY A 167 -5.99 -8.10 -19.11
CA GLY A 167 -5.62 -8.89 -20.28
C GLY A 167 -5.17 -10.30 -19.90
N PRO A 168 -3.86 -10.62 -19.93
CA PRO A 168 -3.36 -12.00 -19.82
C PRO A 168 -3.79 -12.78 -18.57
N TRP A 169 -4.03 -12.11 -17.45
CA TRP A 169 -4.43 -12.73 -16.18
C TRP A 169 -5.90 -12.51 -15.85
N SER A 170 -6.66 -11.86 -16.74
CA SER A 170 -8.09 -11.68 -16.52
C SER A 170 -8.79 -13.03 -16.31
N VAL A 171 -9.80 -13.04 -15.45
CA VAL A 171 -10.59 -14.25 -15.15
C VAL A 171 -11.11 -14.86 -16.45
N ALA A 172 -10.63 -16.05 -16.76
CA ALA A 172 -11.09 -16.83 -17.91
C ALA A 172 -12.42 -17.55 -17.63
N GLU A 173 -12.85 -17.64 -16.36
CA GLU A 173 -13.89 -18.55 -15.92
C GLU A 173 -15.23 -17.83 -15.67
N VAL A 174 -16.21 -18.13 -16.54
CA VAL A 174 -17.62 -17.85 -16.31
C VAL A 174 -18.15 -18.91 -15.33
N ILE A 175 -18.26 -18.55 -14.06
CA ILE A 175 -18.92 -19.42 -13.07
C ILE A 175 -20.44 -19.19 -13.19
N GLY A 176 -21.10 -20.02 -14.00
CA GLY A 176 -22.56 -20.01 -14.16
C GLY A 176 -23.09 -18.88 -15.07
N GLN A 177 -24.15 -18.17 -14.66
CA GLN A 177 -24.72 -17.02 -15.40
C GLN A 177 -24.16 -15.66 -14.95
N VAL A 178 -23.32 -15.63 -13.91
CA VAL A 178 -22.68 -14.41 -13.44
C VAL A 178 -21.26 -14.41 -13.98
N ALA A 179 -21.10 -13.80 -15.15
CA ALA A 179 -19.78 -13.40 -15.57
C ALA A 179 -19.27 -12.38 -14.54
N TYR A 180 -18.13 -12.63 -13.91
CA TYR A 180 -17.33 -11.56 -13.30
C TYR A 180 -16.73 -10.63 -14.39
N ALA A 181 -17.37 -10.56 -15.57
CA ALA A 181 -17.03 -9.71 -16.68
C ALA A 181 -17.29 -8.27 -16.27
N GLY A 182 -16.22 -7.53 -16.00
CA GLY A 182 -16.26 -6.12 -15.63
C GLY A 182 -15.31 -5.74 -14.51
N PHE A 183 -14.76 -6.70 -13.76
CA PHE A 183 -13.77 -6.42 -12.71
C PHE A 183 -12.36 -6.83 -13.15
N TYR A 184 -11.39 -5.95 -12.94
CA TYR A 184 -9.98 -6.19 -13.20
C TYR A 184 -9.37 -7.05 -12.10
N GLN A 185 -9.47 -8.37 -12.24
CA GLN A 185 -8.99 -9.35 -11.25
C GLN A 185 -8.48 -10.63 -11.92
N THR A 186 -7.69 -11.40 -11.18
CA THR A 186 -7.23 -12.73 -11.61
C THR A 186 -8.13 -13.84 -11.09
N ASN A 187 -7.92 -15.07 -11.58
CA ASN A 187 -8.43 -16.25 -10.89
C ASN A 187 -7.88 -16.27 -9.44
N LEU A 188 -8.69 -16.76 -8.51
CA LEU A 188 -8.25 -16.97 -7.13
C LEU A 188 -7.15 -18.03 -7.12
N LEU A 189 -6.11 -17.80 -6.31
CA LEU A 189 -5.12 -18.84 -6.04
C LEU A 189 -5.81 -20.00 -5.30
N PRO A 190 -5.40 -21.26 -5.54
CA PRO A 190 -5.87 -22.40 -4.75
C PRO A 190 -5.73 -22.16 -3.25
N GLU A 191 -6.70 -22.64 -2.45
CA GLU A 191 -6.74 -22.38 -1.00
C GLU A 191 -5.49 -22.87 -0.27
N HIS A 192 -4.84 -23.93 -0.76
CA HIS A 192 -3.60 -24.43 -0.16
C HIS A 192 -2.43 -23.44 -0.30
N LEU A 193 -2.50 -22.48 -1.24
CA LEU A 193 -1.53 -21.40 -1.41
C LEU A 193 -1.89 -20.15 -0.61
N TRP A 194 -3.02 -20.14 0.10
CA TRP A 194 -3.39 -19.01 0.95
C TRP A 194 -2.51 -18.98 2.19
N LEU A 195 -2.11 -17.78 2.59
CA LEU A 195 -1.31 -17.61 3.80
C LEU A 195 -2.12 -18.03 5.04
N PRO A 196 -1.51 -18.76 5.99
CA PRO A 196 -2.22 -19.17 7.20
C PRO A 196 -2.59 -17.96 8.06
N VAL A 197 -3.83 -17.95 8.54
CA VAL A 197 -4.42 -16.85 9.30
C VAL A 197 -4.59 -17.18 10.78
N LEU A 198 -4.64 -16.15 11.64
CA LEU A 198 -4.88 -16.32 13.08
C LEU A 198 -6.37 -16.47 13.39
N GLY A 199 -6.79 -17.61 13.93
CA GLY A 199 -8.03 -17.74 14.72
C GLY A 199 -9.30 -17.12 14.12
N GLY A 200 -9.63 -17.48 12.86
CA GLY A 200 -10.82 -16.95 12.17
C GLY A 200 -10.79 -15.44 11.92
N THR A 201 -9.59 -14.84 11.91
CA THR A 201 -9.34 -13.49 11.39
C THR A 201 -8.75 -13.61 9.98
N ARG A 202 -8.46 -12.47 9.34
CA ARG A 202 -7.69 -12.38 8.10
C ARG A 202 -6.21 -12.04 8.35
N ILE A 203 -5.79 -12.01 9.63
CA ILE A 203 -4.40 -11.69 9.98
C ILE A 203 -3.52 -12.86 9.60
N HIS A 204 -2.74 -12.71 8.53
CA HIS A 204 -1.73 -13.67 8.12
C HIS A 204 -0.55 -13.62 9.09
N TRP A 205 -0.41 -14.62 9.95
CA TRP A 205 0.64 -14.61 10.98
C TRP A 205 2.07 -14.63 10.41
N PRO A 206 2.38 -15.29 9.27
CA PRO A 206 3.75 -15.29 8.76
C PRO A 206 4.20 -13.90 8.31
N THR A 207 3.34 -13.14 7.63
CA THR A 207 3.70 -11.79 7.16
C THR A 207 3.77 -10.80 8.32
N LEU A 208 2.91 -10.96 9.34
CA LEU A 208 3.01 -10.18 10.57
C LEU A 208 4.34 -10.44 11.29
N LEU A 209 4.76 -11.71 11.40
CA LEU A 209 6.04 -12.09 11.97
C LEU A 209 7.20 -11.48 11.18
N ILE A 210 7.18 -11.61 9.85
CA ILE A 210 8.20 -11.01 8.97
C ILE A 210 8.28 -9.51 9.18
N ALA A 211 7.15 -8.80 9.29
CA ALA A 211 7.13 -7.36 9.53
C ALA A 211 7.79 -6.96 10.85
N PHE A 212 7.47 -7.64 11.96
CA PHE A 212 8.08 -7.35 13.26
C PHE A 212 9.56 -7.75 13.33
N VAL A 213 9.93 -8.90 12.76
CA VAL A 213 11.34 -9.32 12.68
C VAL A 213 12.15 -8.31 11.86
N SER A 214 11.60 -7.85 10.73
CA SER A 214 12.25 -6.83 9.90
C SER A 214 12.36 -5.48 10.63
N LEU A 215 11.35 -5.10 11.42
CA LEU A 215 11.39 -3.89 12.24
C LEU A 215 12.51 -3.95 13.27
N ILE A 216 12.60 -5.05 14.02
CA ILE A 216 13.65 -5.25 15.03
C ILE A 216 15.02 -5.28 14.35
N GLY A 217 15.16 -6.01 13.24
CA GLY A 217 16.40 -6.06 12.47
C GLY A 217 16.85 -4.69 11.98
N ALA A 218 15.94 -3.91 11.39
CA ALA A 218 16.23 -2.56 10.93
C ALA A 218 16.60 -1.62 12.08
N TYR A 219 15.89 -1.69 13.21
CA TYR A 219 16.22 -0.92 14.41
C TYR A 219 17.65 -1.21 14.90
N LEU A 220 18.04 -2.49 14.98
CA LEU A 220 19.38 -2.88 15.40
C LEU A 220 20.47 -2.41 14.42
N ILE A 221 20.20 -2.46 13.11
CA ILE A 221 21.13 -1.98 12.08
C ILE A 221 21.28 -0.46 12.17
N MET A 222 20.16 0.26 12.30
CA MET A 222 20.13 1.72 12.28
C MET A 222 20.66 2.37 13.56
N THR A 223 20.64 1.67 14.70
CA THR A 223 21.18 2.19 15.98
C THR A 223 22.67 1.92 16.16
N LYS A 224 23.20 0.88 15.49
CA LYS A 224 24.63 0.55 15.52
C LYS A 224 25.49 1.35 14.53
N THR A 225 24.86 2.13 13.64
CA THR A 225 25.50 2.98 12.62
C THR A 225 25.24 4.45 12.88
#